data_AF-A0A3A8I2R1-F1
#
_entry.id   AF-A0A3A8I2R1-F1
#
_cell.length_a   1.000
_cell.length_b   1.000
_cell.length_c   1.000
_cell.angle_alpha   90.00
_cell.angle_beta   90.00
_cell.angle_gamma   90.00
#
_symmetry.space_group_name_H-M   'P 1'
#
loop_
_entity.id
_entity.type
_entity.pdbx_description
1 polymer ?
#
loop_
_entity_poly.entity_id
_entity_poly.type
_entity_poly.pdbx_seq_one_letter_code
_entity_poly.pdbx_strand_id
1 'polypeptide(L)'
;MASFTWSHGLQALLALGTNGDEPVAYRANEDGGQWLQEILPSLSQGQVALQTVHVVSPGLAYAAGDQGVFLERAGGVWSTKSPYPIFEGGGVAPALLDVVSFGQGAVFARLDTDDLIRFAGTAWQDLLFGTQGFTTLEALSSDELWSAARDGTRLYRGPCAP
;
A
#
# COMPACT_ATOMS: atom_id res chain seq x y z
N MET A 1 11.08 -12.63 2.96
CA MET A 1 10.91 -13.03 4.38
C MET A 1 9.74 -12.19 4.89
N ALA A 2 8.60 -12.79 5.20
CA ALA A 2 7.39 -12.04 5.57
C ALA A 2 7.33 -11.91 7.10
N SER A 3 7.16 -10.68 7.59
CA SER A 3 6.87 -10.36 8.99
C SER A 3 5.36 -10.28 9.17
N PHE A 4 4.82 -10.86 10.24
CA PHE A 4 3.39 -10.81 10.56
C PHE A 4 3.25 -10.27 11.99
N THR A 5 2.61 -9.11 12.15
CA THR A 5 2.14 -8.61 13.44
C THR A 5 0.65 -8.90 13.57
N TRP A 6 0.22 -9.51 14.68
CA TRP A 6 -1.15 -9.97 14.90
C TRP A 6 -1.87 -9.08 15.91
N SER A 7 -2.97 -8.46 15.50
CA SER A 7 -3.96 -7.88 16.43
C SER A 7 -5.42 -8.18 16.08
N HIS A 8 -5.70 -8.93 15.00
CA HIS A 8 -7.06 -9.22 14.55
C HIS A 8 -7.19 -10.69 14.08
N GLY A 9 -8.36 -11.30 14.31
CA GLY A 9 -8.67 -12.67 13.89
C GLY A 9 -8.65 -12.86 12.36
N LEU A 10 -8.92 -14.08 11.86
CA LEU A 10 -8.89 -14.41 10.42
C LEU A 10 -9.66 -13.43 9.52
N GLN A 11 -10.67 -12.74 10.07
CA GLN A 11 -11.45 -11.68 9.43
C GLN A 11 -10.63 -10.50 8.86
N ALA A 12 -9.36 -10.37 9.24
CA ALA A 12 -8.47 -9.30 8.79
C ALA A 12 -7.33 -9.77 7.87
N LEU A 13 -7.31 -11.03 7.43
CA LEU A 13 -6.26 -11.51 6.52
C LEU A 13 -6.65 -11.29 5.06
N LEU A 14 -5.79 -10.58 4.34
CA LEU A 14 -5.86 -10.34 2.91
C LEU A 14 -4.57 -10.78 2.23
N ALA A 15 -4.70 -11.31 1.01
CA ALA A 15 -3.60 -11.66 0.13
C ALA A 15 -3.88 -11.07 -1.25
N LEU A 16 -2.88 -10.46 -1.87
CA LEU A 16 -2.96 -9.86 -3.19
C LEU A 16 -1.88 -10.43 -4.10
N GLY A 17 -2.03 -10.21 -5.40
CA GLY A 17 -0.99 -10.51 -6.37
C GLY A 17 -1.53 -10.47 -7.79
N THR A 18 -1.01 -11.37 -8.61
CA THR A 18 -1.43 -11.58 -10.00
C THR A 18 -1.89 -13.00 -10.24
N ASN A 19 -2.84 -13.14 -11.17
CA ASN A 19 -3.21 -14.42 -11.74
C ASN A 19 -3.14 -14.29 -13.28
N GLY A 20 -2.02 -14.69 -13.86
CA GLY A 20 -1.69 -14.31 -15.23
C GLY A 20 -1.46 -12.80 -15.33
N ASP A 21 -2.20 -12.14 -16.20
CA ASP A 21 -2.12 -10.69 -16.44
C ASP A 21 -3.22 -9.91 -15.70
N GLU A 22 -3.91 -10.54 -14.74
CA GLU A 22 -4.97 -9.90 -13.96
C GLU A 22 -4.58 -9.75 -12.48
N PRO A 23 -4.81 -8.57 -11.88
CA PRO A 23 -4.63 -8.39 -10.44
C PRO A 23 -5.70 -9.19 -9.70
N VAL A 24 -5.33 -9.79 -8.58
CA VAL A 24 -6.24 -10.58 -7.74
C VAL A 24 -6.11 -10.21 -6.27
N ALA A 25 -7.23 -10.30 -5.57
CA ALA A 25 -7.33 -10.15 -4.13
C ALA A 25 -8.09 -11.33 -3.54
N TYR A 26 -7.64 -11.80 -2.38
CA TYR A 26 -8.27 -12.86 -1.63
C TYR A 26 -8.36 -12.46 -0.17
N ARG A 27 -9.45 -12.85 0.50
CA ARG A 27 -9.57 -12.82 1.96
C ARG A 27 -9.56 -14.22 2.54
N ALA A 28 -9.05 -14.35 3.75
CA ALA A 28 -9.19 -15.60 4.47
C ALA A 28 -10.66 -15.89 4.75
N ASN A 29 -11.01 -17.18 4.72
CA ASN A 29 -12.31 -17.64 5.14
C ASN A 29 -12.33 -17.78 6.67
N GLU A 30 -13.39 -17.33 7.32
CA GLU A 30 -13.53 -17.33 8.77
C GLU A 30 -13.53 -18.75 9.34
N ASP A 31 -14.03 -19.71 8.57
CA ASP A 31 -14.06 -21.13 8.93
C ASP A 31 -12.72 -21.83 8.70
N GLY A 32 -11.67 -21.11 8.28
CA GLY A 32 -10.35 -21.68 7.96
C GLY A 32 -10.29 -22.49 6.66
N GLY A 33 -11.37 -22.46 5.87
CA GLY A 33 -11.46 -23.11 4.56
C GLY A 33 -10.66 -22.40 3.47
N GLN A 34 -11.00 -22.68 2.20
CA GLN A 34 -10.37 -22.02 1.06
C GLN A 34 -10.55 -20.50 1.11
N TRP A 35 -9.50 -19.77 0.72
CA TRP A 35 -9.53 -18.33 0.58
C TRP A 35 -10.58 -17.90 -0.44
N LEU A 36 -11.24 -16.79 -0.16
CA LEU A 36 -12.34 -16.28 -0.97
C LEU A 36 -11.83 -15.13 -1.82
N GLN A 37 -11.94 -15.27 -3.14
CA GLN A 37 -11.56 -14.21 -4.07
C GLN A 37 -12.49 -13.01 -3.89
N GLU A 38 -11.90 -11.82 -3.81
CA GLU A 38 -12.63 -10.56 -3.76
C GLU A 38 -12.71 -9.94 -5.16
N ILE A 39 -13.82 -9.26 -5.44
CA ILE A 39 -14.02 -8.54 -6.70
C ILE A 39 -13.23 -7.24 -6.64
N LEU A 40 -12.35 -7.04 -7.62
CA LEU A 40 -11.62 -5.80 -7.81
C LEU A 40 -12.32 -4.91 -8.84
N PRO A 41 -12.20 -3.57 -8.72
CA PRO A 41 -12.62 -2.67 -9.78
C PRO A 41 -11.79 -2.91 -11.05
N SER A 42 -12.35 -2.57 -12.21
CA SER A 42 -11.61 -2.61 -13.47
C SER A 42 -10.43 -1.63 -13.41
N LEU A 43 -9.24 -2.14 -13.72
CA LEU A 43 -8.01 -1.33 -13.80
C LEU A 43 -7.66 -1.01 -15.25
N SER A 44 -6.77 -0.04 -15.44
CA SER A 44 -6.30 0.39 -16.77
C SER A 44 -5.31 -0.61 -17.36
N GLN A 45 -5.07 -0.54 -18.67
CA GLN A 45 -4.12 -1.41 -19.35
C GLN A 45 -2.70 -1.25 -18.74
N GLY A 46 -2.06 -2.37 -18.40
CA GLY A 46 -0.72 -2.40 -17.79
C GLY A 46 -0.70 -2.38 -16.26
N GLN A 47 -1.87 -2.22 -15.61
CA GLN A 47 -2.05 -2.34 -14.17
C GLN A 47 -2.33 -3.80 -13.79
N VAL A 48 -1.33 -4.67 -13.98
CA VAL A 48 -1.50 -6.12 -13.91
C VAL A 48 -1.22 -6.70 -12.53
N ALA A 49 -0.45 -5.99 -11.67
CA ALA A 49 -0.11 -6.46 -10.34
C ALA A 49 -0.49 -5.51 -9.20
N LEU A 50 -0.96 -6.13 -8.12
CA LEU A 50 -0.98 -5.56 -6.78
C LEU A 50 0.22 -6.12 -6.01
N GLN A 51 1.03 -5.21 -5.45
CA GLN A 51 2.32 -5.53 -4.82
C GLN A 51 2.23 -5.55 -3.29
N THR A 52 1.30 -4.78 -2.72
CA THR A 52 1.24 -4.56 -1.27
C THR A 52 -0.19 -4.36 -0.77
N VAL A 53 -0.43 -4.78 0.47
CA VAL A 53 -1.68 -4.57 1.20
C VAL A 53 -1.38 -4.18 2.64
N HIS A 54 -2.10 -3.18 3.15
CA HIS A 54 -2.14 -2.88 4.57
C HIS A 54 -3.57 -2.95 5.08
N VAL A 55 -3.81 -3.85 6.02
CA VAL A 55 -5.13 -4.03 6.65
C VAL A 55 -5.18 -3.19 7.92
N VAL A 56 -6.05 -2.18 7.92
CA VAL A 56 -6.25 -1.31 9.08
C VAL A 56 -7.27 -1.91 10.04
N SER A 57 -8.31 -2.54 9.50
CA SER A 57 -9.35 -3.26 10.25
C SER A 57 -10.05 -4.25 9.32
N PRO A 58 -10.91 -5.17 9.83
CA PRO A 58 -11.66 -6.10 8.97
C PRO A 58 -12.45 -5.43 7.84
N GLY A 59 -12.86 -4.16 8.02
CA GLY A 59 -13.61 -3.38 7.05
C GLY A 59 -12.80 -2.34 6.28
N LEU A 60 -11.52 -2.12 6.61
CA LEU A 60 -10.68 -1.09 6.01
C LEU A 60 -9.31 -1.65 5.64
N ALA A 61 -8.96 -1.61 4.36
CA ALA A 61 -7.63 -1.95 3.88
C ALA A 61 -7.24 -1.08 2.67
N TYR A 62 -5.94 -1.00 2.43
CA TYR A 62 -5.37 -0.32 1.27
C TYR A 62 -4.50 -1.29 0.49
N ALA A 63 -4.64 -1.28 -0.82
CA ALA A 63 -3.85 -2.08 -1.74
C ALA A 63 -3.20 -1.17 -2.78
N ALA A 64 -1.98 -1.51 -3.18
CA ALA A 64 -1.27 -0.73 -4.18
C ALA A 64 -0.39 -1.61 -5.07
N GLY A 65 0.00 -1.09 -6.23
CA GLY A 65 0.84 -1.83 -7.14
C GLY A 65 1.26 -1.04 -8.37
N ASP A 66 1.25 -1.72 -9.51
CA ASP A 66 1.83 -1.22 -10.75
C ASP A 66 1.19 0.10 -11.20
N GLN A 67 1.99 0.94 -11.85
CA GLN A 67 1.52 2.17 -12.50
C GLN A 67 0.64 3.07 -11.61
N GLY A 68 1.03 3.26 -10.36
CA GLY A 68 0.30 4.14 -9.45
C GLY A 68 -1.03 3.57 -8.94
N VAL A 69 -1.37 2.30 -9.19
CA VAL A 69 -2.64 1.69 -8.72
C VAL A 69 -2.73 1.84 -7.21
N PHE A 70 -3.87 2.36 -6.78
CA PHE A 70 -4.18 2.52 -5.38
C PHE A 70 -5.66 2.26 -5.12
N LEU A 71 -5.95 1.26 -4.30
CA LEU A 71 -7.30 0.80 -3.99
C LEU A 71 -7.59 0.95 -2.49
N GLU A 72 -8.81 1.32 -2.17
CA GLU A 72 -9.36 1.30 -0.82
C GLU A 72 -10.43 0.21 -0.73
N ARG A 73 -10.30 -0.67 0.24
CA ARG A 73 -11.36 -1.58 0.67
C ARG A 73 -12.11 -0.92 1.81
N ALA A 74 -13.38 -0.62 1.61
CA ALA A 74 -14.26 -0.08 2.64
C ALA A 74 -15.52 -0.94 2.75
N GLY A 75 -15.81 -1.44 3.95
CA GLY A 75 -17.00 -2.28 4.20
C GLY A 75 -17.04 -3.56 3.37
N GLY A 76 -15.88 -4.11 2.99
CA GLY A 76 -15.79 -5.32 2.16
C GLY A 76 -15.72 -5.10 0.66
N VAL A 77 -15.75 -3.85 0.19
CA VAL A 77 -15.78 -3.52 -1.24
C VAL A 77 -14.54 -2.73 -1.63
N TRP A 78 -13.86 -3.14 -2.69
CA TRP A 78 -12.74 -2.41 -3.27
C TRP A 78 -13.20 -1.28 -4.19
N SER A 79 -12.51 -0.15 -4.10
CA SER A 79 -12.70 1.00 -4.99
C SER A 79 -11.36 1.61 -5.38
N THR A 80 -11.27 2.10 -6.62
CA THR A 80 -10.08 2.80 -7.10
C THR A 80 -10.04 4.21 -6.50
N LYS A 81 -8.91 4.58 -5.94
CA LYS A 81 -8.61 5.93 -5.46
C LYS A 81 -7.78 6.69 -6.49
N SER A 82 -7.58 7.99 -6.28
CA SER A 82 -6.68 8.79 -7.12
C SER A 82 -5.31 8.11 -7.19
N PRO A 83 -4.83 7.70 -8.39
CA PRO A 83 -3.52 7.12 -8.51
C PRO A 83 -2.45 8.17 -8.18
N TYR A 84 -1.24 7.71 -7.86
CA TYR A 84 -0.10 8.65 -7.79
C TYR A 84 0.12 9.26 -9.18
N PRO A 85 0.26 10.59 -9.30
CA PRO A 85 0.29 11.22 -10.61
C PRO A 85 1.55 10.88 -11.40
N ILE A 86 1.44 11.00 -12.72
CA ILE A 86 2.56 10.90 -13.66
C ILE A 86 3.32 12.22 -13.59
N PHE A 87 4.59 12.19 -13.15
CA PHE A 87 5.42 13.41 -13.08
C PHE A 87 6.34 13.57 -14.30
N GLU A 88 6.56 12.53 -15.10
CA GLU A 88 7.35 12.61 -16.33
C GLU A 88 6.44 12.74 -17.57
N GLY A 89 6.70 13.72 -18.43
CA GLY A 89 5.82 14.18 -19.52
C GLY A 89 5.34 13.10 -20.49
N GLY A 90 4.26 12.40 -20.15
CA GLY A 90 3.65 11.31 -20.93
C GLY A 90 4.06 9.91 -20.49
N GLY A 91 4.74 9.78 -19.35
CA GLY A 91 5.21 8.51 -18.78
C GLY A 91 4.14 7.72 -18.03
N VAL A 92 4.58 6.62 -17.42
CA VAL A 92 3.77 5.76 -16.56
C VAL A 92 4.01 6.19 -15.11
N ALA A 93 2.98 6.18 -14.27
CA ALA A 93 3.16 6.48 -12.85
C ALA A 93 4.10 5.42 -12.21
N PRO A 94 4.96 5.80 -11.25
CA PRO A 94 5.78 4.84 -10.53
C PRO A 94 4.92 3.80 -9.79
N ALA A 95 5.43 2.58 -9.66
CA ALA A 95 4.74 1.55 -8.90
C ALA A 95 4.78 1.87 -7.40
N LEU A 96 3.70 1.53 -6.68
CA LEU A 96 3.67 1.58 -5.23
C LEU A 96 4.06 0.20 -4.69
N LEU A 97 5.22 0.13 -4.04
CA LEU A 97 5.80 -1.12 -3.58
C LEU A 97 5.49 -1.44 -2.11
N ASP A 98 5.15 -0.43 -1.34
CA ASP A 98 4.81 -0.59 0.08
C ASP A 98 3.77 0.44 0.51
N VAL A 99 2.88 0.07 1.43
CA VAL A 99 1.86 0.96 2.00
C VAL A 99 1.67 0.69 3.47
N VAL A 100 1.47 1.75 4.25
CA VAL A 100 1.10 1.67 5.67
C VAL A 100 -0.03 2.67 5.94
N SER A 101 -0.97 2.30 6.81
CA SER A 101 -2.12 3.17 7.09
C SER A 101 -2.61 3.07 8.52
N PHE A 102 -3.10 4.19 9.04
CA PHE A 102 -3.60 4.35 10.41
C PHE A 102 -5.10 4.61 10.49
N GLY A 103 -5.77 4.65 9.35
CA GLY A 103 -7.17 5.06 9.26
C GLY A 103 -7.52 5.53 7.86
N GLN A 104 -8.80 5.85 7.68
CA GLN A 104 -9.28 6.22 6.36
C GLN A 104 -8.59 7.48 5.85
N GLY A 105 -7.97 7.40 4.68
CA GLY A 105 -7.29 8.51 4.03
C GLY A 105 -5.96 8.91 4.66
N ALA A 106 -5.43 8.15 5.61
CA ALA A 106 -4.11 8.37 6.20
C ALA A 106 -3.18 7.23 5.79
N VAL A 107 -2.54 7.37 4.62
CA VAL A 107 -1.71 6.31 4.03
C VAL A 107 -0.35 6.89 3.67
N PHE A 108 0.71 6.16 4.00
CA PHE A 108 2.06 6.39 3.48
C PHE A 108 2.39 5.30 2.49
N ALA A 109 3.15 5.63 1.46
CA ALA A 109 3.60 4.66 0.47
C ALA A 109 5.06 4.88 0.09
N ARG A 110 5.67 3.78 -0.37
CA ARG A 110 6.99 3.76 -1.00
C ARG A 110 6.83 3.53 -2.50
N LEU A 111 7.50 4.34 -3.29
CA LEU A 111 7.57 4.18 -4.74
C LEU A 111 8.75 3.29 -5.17
N ASP A 112 8.68 2.74 -6.38
CA ASP A 112 9.80 2.07 -7.05
C ASP A 112 10.96 3.02 -7.42
N THR A 113 10.71 4.33 -7.42
CA THR A 113 11.71 5.40 -7.46
C THR A 113 12.43 5.63 -6.12
N ASP A 114 12.10 4.82 -5.11
CA ASP A 114 12.61 4.90 -3.74
C ASP A 114 12.17 6.15 -2.96
N ASP A 115 11.14 6.86 -3.45
CA ASP A 115 10.54 8.01 -2.76
C ASP A 115 9.49 7.56 -1.73
N LEU A 116 9.31 8.38 -0.68
CA LEU A 116 8.21 8.24 0.27
C LEU A 116 7.17 9.34 0.03
N ILE A 117 5.91 8.93 -0.01
CA ILE A 117 4.77 9.78 -0.30
C ILE A 117 3.64 9.54 0.72
N ARG A 118 2.71 10.49 0.80
CA ARG A 118 1.55 10.41 1.68
C ARG A 118 0.27 10.67 0.90
N PHE A 119 -0.70 9.79 1.02
CA PHE A 119 -2.07 10.07 0.59
C PHE A 119 -2.84 10.68 1.76
N ALA A 120 -3.46 11.84 1.52
CA ALA A 120 -4.24 12.59 2.51
C ALA A 120 -5.74 12.54 2.18
N GLY A 121 -6.26 11.35 1.88
CA GLY A 121 -7.68 11.08 1.64
C GLY A 121 -8.19 11.41 0.23
N THR A 122 -7.60 12.41 -0.41
CA THR A 122 -8.01 12.87 -1.76
C THR A 122 -6.86 12.91 -2.76
N ALA A 123 -5.68 13.30 -2.31
CA ALA A 123 -4.50 13.50 -3.15
C ALA A 123 -3.23 12.99 -2.47
N TRP A 124 -2.24 12.71 -3.30
CA TRP A 124 -0.89 12.40 -2.89
C TRP A 124 -0.08 13.67 -2.62
N GLN A 125 0.83 13.56 -1.65
CA GLN A 125 1.75 14.60 -1.23
C GLN A 125 3.13 13.98 -1.14
N ASP A 126 4.13 14.72 -1.59
CA ASP A 126 5.51 14.30 -1.47
C ASP A 126 5.96 14.43 -0.03
N LEU A 127 6.61 13.40 0.49
CA LEU A 127 7.11 13.41 1.86
C LEU A 127 8.62 13.55 1.90
N LEU A 128 9.33 12.69 1.15
CA LEU A 128 10.78 12.64 1.07
C LEU A 128 11.20 12.08 -0.29
N PHE A 129 12.14 12.75 -0.93
CA PHE A 129 12.68 12.36 -2.23
C PHE A 129 14.05 11.70 -2.12
N GLY A 130 14.22 10.64 -2.91
CA GLY A 130 15.33 9.70 -2.88
C GLY A 130 16.65 10.28 -3.36
N THR A 131 17.56 10.54 -2.43
CA THR A 131 18.99 10.27 -2.66
C THR A 131 19.47 9.03 -1.91
N GLN A 132 18.62 8.43 -1.07
CA GLN A 132 19.01 7.39 -0.11
C GLN A 132 18.56 5.98 -0.52
N GLY A 133 17.66 5.83 -1.50
CA GLY A 133 17.27 4.51 -2.01
C GLY A 133 16.51 3.67 -0.96
N PHE A 134 15.42 4.19 -0.40
CA PHE A 134 14.59 3.49 0.58
C PHE A 134 14.04 2.18 0.02
N THR A 135 14.06 1.12 0.82
CA THR A 135 13.69 -0.26 0.43
C THR A 135 12.51 -0.83 1.21
N THR A 136 12.17 -0.23 2.35
CA THR A 136 11.07 -0.64 3.22
C THR A 136 10.29 0.56 3.72
N LEU A 137 9.05 0.37 4.14
CA LEU A 137 8.27 1.37 4.86
C LEU A 137 7.54 0.70 6.01
N GLU A 138 7.88 1.11 7.23
CA GLU A 138 7.24 0.65 8.45
C GLU A 138 6.81 1.85 9.28
N ALA A 139 5.77 1.70 10.09
CA ALA A 139 5.28 2.81 10.89
C ALA A 139 4.53 2.33 12.13
N LEU A 140 4.69 3.06 13.23
CA LEU A 140 4.00 2.78 14.50
C LEU A 140 2.82 3.73 14.73
N SER A 141 2.87 4.92 14.15
CA SER A 141 1.81 5.93 14.19
C SER A 141 1.90 6.85 12.96
N SER A 142 0.89 7.69 12.75
CA SER A 142 0.87 8.62 11.61
C SER A 142 2.00 9.66 11.64
N ASP A 143 2.66 9.81 12.78
CA ASP A 143 3.79 10.69 13.02
C ASP A 143 5.10 9.93 13.31
N GLU A 144 5.09 8.59 13.26
CA GLU A 144 6.27 7.76 13.45
C GLU A 144 6.49 6.79 12.27
N LEU A 145 7.46 7.11 11.41
CA LEU A 145 7.84 6.35 10.23
C LEU A 145 9.30 5.86 10.31
N TRP A 146 9.50 4.66 9.81
CA TRP A 146 10.79 3.99 9.71
C TRP A 146 10.99 3.48 8.28
N SER A 147 12.22 3.63 7.76
CA SER A 147 12.59 3.07 6.47
C SER A 147 14.06 2.68 6.47
N ALA A 148 14.38 1.56 5.82
CA ALA A 148 15.76 1.16 5.56
C ALA A 148 16.16 1.57 4.14
N ALA A 149 17.32 2.20 4.01
CA ALA A 149 17.94 2.54 2.75
C ALA A 149 18.81 1.39 2.23
N ARG A 150 19.04 1.35 0.92
CA ARG A 150 19.84 0.32 0.24
C ARG A 150 21.28 0.25 0.74
N ASP A 151 21.83 1.37 1.21
CA ASP A 151 23.18 1.47 1.77
C ASP A 151 23.26 1.02 3.26
N GLY A 152 22.14 0.57 3.83
CA GLY A 152 22.03 0.15 5.22
C GLY A 152 21.79 1.30 6.21
N THR A 153 21.67 2.55 5.73
CA THR A 153 21.22 3.66 6.58
C THR A 153 19.73 3.52 6.91
N ARG A 154 19.30 4.21 7.96
CA ARG A 154 17.89 4.21 8.39
C ARG A 154 17.36 5.63 8.41
N LEU A 155 16.15 5.78 7.89
CA LEU A 155 15.32 6.93 8.17
C LEU A 155 14.46 6.65 9.38
N TYR A 156 14.48 7.59 10.32
CA TYR A 156 13.52 7.70 11.40
C TYR A 156 12.88 9.07 11.34
N ARG A 157 11.56 9.12 11.23
CA ARG A 157 10.77 10.34 11.46
C ARG A 157 9.86 10.03 12.64
N GLY A 158 10.14 10.63 13.80
CA GLY A 158 9.30 10.51 14.99
C GLY A 158 8.30 11.68 15.13
N PRO A 159 7.43 11.61 16.15
CA PRO A 159 6.50 12.68 16.49
C PRO A 159 7.20 14.04 16.55
N CYS A 160 6.57 15.09 16.04
CA CYS A 160 7.01 16.45 16.39
C CYS A 160 6.94 16.57 17.93
N ALA A 161 8.06 16.91 18.57
CA ALA A 161 8.08 17.15 20.01
C ALA A 161 6.98 18.18 20.38
N PRO A 162 6.26 17.97 21.49
CA PRO A 162 5.14 18.82 21.90
C PRO A 162 5.56 20.27 22.20
#